data_AF-N1R2H5-F1
#
_entry.id   AF-N1R2H5-F1
#
_cell.length_a   1.000
_cell.length_b   1.000
_cell.length_c   1.000
_cell.angle_alpha   90.00
_cell.angle_beta   90.00
_cell.angle_gamma   90.00
#
_symmetry.space_group_name_H-M   'P 1'
#
loop_
_entity.id
_entity.type
_entity.pdbx_description
1 polymer ?
#
loop_
_entity_poly.entity_id
_entity_poly.type
_entity_poly.pdbx_seq_one_letter_code
_entity_poly.pdbx_strand_id
1 'polypeptide(L)'
;MKILLEHHADPNKVCGLGYTPLSWALRAIRPMPRESLECVKLLVKAGADLNFIDFGGDSYVMLAVKFGLPGIMKFLLNAGANPNIPDECGRTPIEVAASTGSRDMVEMLFPLTSPISTLPDWSIDGIISHGKHYGLKPGPCNTGQ
;
A
#
# COMPACT_ATOMS: atom_id res chain seq x y z
N MET A 1 -12.66 -16.20 2.87
CA MET A 1 -12.45 -15.42 1.62
C MET A 1 -12.95 -16.17 0.40
N LYS A 2 -12.40 -17.34 0.06
CA LYS A 2 -12.81 -18.12 -1.14
C LYS A 2 -14.33 -18.37 -1.23
N ILE A 3 -14.95 -18.76 -0.11
CA ILE A 3 -16.40 -18.99 0.01
C ILE A 3 -17.24 -17.71 -0.23
N LEU A 4 -16.72 -16.53 0.13
CA LEU A 4 -17.45 -15.26 -0.07
C LEU A 4 -17.50 -14.91 -1.57
N LEU A 5 -16.39 -15.08 -2.29
CA LEU A 5 -16.32 -14.83 -3.73
C LEU A 5 -17.15 -15.83 -4.55
N GLU A 6 -17.27 -17.08 -4.08
CA GLU A 6 -18.13 -18.11 -4.68
C GLU A 6 -19.64 -17.78 -4.58
N HIS A 7 -20.04 -16.90 -3.65
CA HIS A 7 -21.44 -16.47 -3.46
C HIS A 7 -21.77 -15.08 -4.07
N HIS A 8 -21.00 -14.60 -5.06
CA HIS A 8 -21.16 -13.26 -5.65
C HIS A 8 -21.03 -12.11 -4.65
N ALA A 9 -20.27 -12.29 -3.57
CA ALA A 9 -20.00 -11.18 -2.66
C ALA A 9 -19.26 -10.07 -3.40
N ASP A 10 -19.76 -8.84 -3.26
CA ASP A 10 -19.14 -7.65 -3.82
C ASP A 10 -17.73 -7.46 -3.20
N PRO A 11 -16.65 -7.52 -4.01
CA PRO A 11 -15.27 -7.41 -3.53
C PRO A 11 -14.95 -6.03 -2.94
N ASN A 12 -15.79 -5.03 -3.21
CA ASN A 12 -15.65 -3.66 -2.72
C ASN A 12 -16.53 -3.37 -1.50
N LYS A 13 -17.28 -4.37 -1.02
CA LYS A 13 -18.18 -4.17 0.12
C LYS A 13 -17.38 -3.82 1.36
N VAL A 14 -17.48 -2.58 1.80
CA VAL A 14 -16.91 -2.11 3.06
C VAL A 14 -17.70 -2.73 4.21
N CYS A 15 -17.03 -3.42 5.13
CA CYS A 15 -17.66 -3.92 6.36
C CYS A 15 -17.79 -2.77 7.39
N GLY A 16 -18.56 -2.96 8.47
CA GLY A 16 -18.87 -1.89 9.44
C GLY A 16 -17.69 -1.20 10.13
N LEU A 17 -16.47 -1.71 9.92
CA LEU A 17 -15.21 -1.13 10.40
C LEU A 17 -14.46 -0.30 9.32
N GLY A 18 -15.08 -0.04 8.17
CA GLY A 18 -14.43 0.74 7.09
C GLY A 18 -13.43 -0.04 6.25
N TYR A 19 -13.38 -1.37 6.38
CA TYR A 19 -12.45 -2.22 5.65
C TYR A 19 -13.13 -3.01 4.52
N THR A 20 -12.45 -3.11 3.38
CA THR A 20 -12.81 -4.03 2.30
C THR A 20 -12.24 -5.42 2.56
N PRO A 21 -12.77 -6.46 1.88
CA PRO A 21 -12.15 -7.78 1.86
C PRO A 21 -10.66 -7.73 1.50
N LEU A 22 -10.25 -6.84 0.58
CA LEU A 22 -8.87 -6.71 0.17
C LEU A 22 -7.97 -6.10 1.27
N SER A 23 -8.46 -5.12 2.04
CA SER A 23 -7.71 -4.61 3.21
C SER A 23 -7.49 -5.71 4.26
N TRP A 24 -8.51 -6.51 4.56
CA TRP A 24 -8.37 -7.66 5.46
C TRP A 24 -7.34 -8.68 4.96
N ALA A 25 -7.36 -8.99 3.65
CA ALA A 25 -6.40 -9.92 3.06
C ALA A 25 -4.95 -9.43 3.22
N LEU A 26 -4.69 -8.12 3.06
CA LEU A 26 -3.35 -7.55 3.26
C LEU A 26 -2.91 -7.59 4.74
N ARG A 27 -3.82 -7.31 5.66
CA ARG A 27 -3.53 -7.33 7.11
C ARG A 27 -3.34 -8.75 7.65
N ALA A 28 -3.99 -9.74 7.04
CA ALA A 28 -3.93 -11.15 7.42
C ALA A 28 -2.67 -11.91 6.91
N ILE A 29 -1.75 -11.23 6.21
CA ILE A 29 -0.56 -11.90 5.64
C ILE A 29 0.41 -12.42 6.69
N ARG A 30 0.53 -11.73 7.84
CA ARG A 30 1.47 -12.16 8.89
C ARG A 30 1.17 -13.57 9.45
N PRO A 31 -0.08 -13.94 9.75
CA PRO A 31 -0.38 -15.32 10.14
C PRO A 31 -0.44 -16.31 8.96
N MET A 32 -0.72 -15.88 7.71
CA MET A 32 -0.97 -16.77 6.57
C MET A 32 -0.51 -16.19 5.21
N PRO A 33 0.77 -16.33 4.83
CA PRO A 33 1.31 -15.65 3.66
C PRO A 33 0.88 -16.26 2.31
N ARG A 34 0.61 -17.57 2.24
CA ARG A 34 0.25 -18.24 0.97
C ARG A 34 -1.22 -17.99 0.62
N GLU A 35 -2.08 -18.18 1.60
CA GLU A 35 -3.53 -18.04 1.49
C GLU A 35 -3.89 -16.58 1.21
N SER A 36 -3.21 -15.64 1.87
CA SER A 36 -3.46 -14.22 1.68
C SER A 36 -3.07 -13.72 0.28
N LEU A 37 -1.95 -14.19 -0.28
CA LEU A 37 -1.56 -13.82 -1.65
C LEU A 37 -2.60 -14.31 -2.69
N GLU A 38 -3.07 -15.54 -2.55
CA GLU A 38 -4.13 -16.06 -3.42
C GLU A 38 -5.45 -15.30 -3.22
N CYS A 39 -5.80 -14.92 -1.99
CA CYS A 39 -6.97 -14.09 -1.71
C CYS A 39 -6.87 -12.71 -2.39
N VAL A 40 -5.71 -12.05 -2.30
CA VAL A 40 -5.45 -10.77 -2.98
C VAL A 40 -5.65 -10.93 -4.48
N LYS A 41 -5.03 -11.93 -5.11
CA LYS A 41 -5.17 -12.18 -6.56
C LYS A 41 -6.62 -12.41 -6.97
N LEU A 42 -7.38 -13.18 -6.20
CA LEU A 42 -8.79 -13.46 -6.47
C LEU A 42 -9.66 -12.20 -6.36
N LEU A 43 -9.42 -11.37 -5.35
CA LEU A 43 -10.15 -10.11 -5.15
C LEU A 43 -9.88 -9.10 -6.26
N VAL A 44 -8.62 -8.97 -6.68
CA VAL A 44 -8.26 -8.12 -7.82
C VAL A 44 -8.93 -8.62 -9.11
N LYS A 45 -8.92 -9.93 -9.36
CA LYS A 45 -9.63 -10.52 -10.52
C LYS A 45 -11.15 -10.33 -10.46
N ALA A 46 -11.72 -10.22 -9.27
CA ALA A 46 -13.14 -9.97 -9.07
C ALA A 46 -13.55 -8.50 -9.31
N GLY A 47 -12.60 -7.60 -9.59
CA GLY A 47 -12.87 -6.17 -9.80
C GLY A 47 -12.81 -5.34 -8.52
N ALA A 48 -11.97 -5.72 -7.56
CA ALA A 48 -11.69 -4.86 -6.41
C ALA A 48 -11.10 -3.51 -6.87
N ASP A 49 -11.61 -2.40 -6.34
CA ASP A 49 -11.11 -1.06 -6.56
C ASP A 49 -9.76 -0.89 -5.86
N LEU A 50 -8.69 -0.94 -6.63
CA LEU A 50 -7.32 -0.91 -6.12
C LEU A 50 -6.89 0.44 -5.53
N ASN A 51 -7.67 1.50 -5.79
CA ASN A 51 -7.41 2.85 -5.31
C ASN A 51 -8.22 3.18 -4.05
N PHE A 52 -8.97 2.20 -3.51
CA PHE A 52 -9.67 2.34 -2.25
C PHE A 52 -8.71 2.73 -1.11
N ILE A 53 -9.15 3.71 -0.32
CA ILE A 53 -8.47 4.17 0.88
C ILE A 53 -9.25 3.61 2.07
N ASP A 54 -8.57 2.86 2.93
CA ASP A 54 -9.21 2.30 4.12
C ASP A 54 -9.39 3.33 5.25
N PHE A 55 -10.02 2.91 6.35
CA PHE A 55 -10.27 3.79 7.49
C PHE A 55 -9.00 4.37 8.11
N GLY A 56 -7.84 3.73 7.95
CA GLY A 56 -6.55 4.26 8.39
C GLY A 56 -5.88 5.16 7.34
N GLY A 57 -6.66 5.64 6.37
CA GLY A 57 -6.23 6.50 5.27
C GLY A 57 -5.17 5.86 4.37
N ASP A 58 -5.07 4.53 4.36
CA ASP A 58 -4.08 3.82 3.58
C ASP A 58 -4.69 3.19 2.32
N SER A 59 -4.02 3.41 1.19
CA SER A 59 -4.27 2.62 -0.04
C SER A 59 -3.69 1.21 0.09
N TYR A 60 -4.12 0.27 -0.76
CA TYR A 60 -3.53 -1.08 -0.76
C TYR A 60 -2.03 -1.10 -1.07
N VAL A 61 -1.55 -0.19 -1.94
CA VAL A 61 -0.12 -0.03 -2.21
C VAL A 61 0.60 0.43 -0.94
N MET A 62 0.03 1.42 -0.23
CA MET A 62 0.58 1.90 1.05
C MET A 62 0.62 0.79 2.11
N LEU A 63 -0.44 0.01 2.25
CA LEU A 63 -0.47 -1.16 3.15
C LEU A 63 0.62 -2.16 2.77
N ALA A 64 0.79 -2.48 1.49
CA ALA A 64 1.84 -3.40 1.04
C ALA A 64 3.25 -2.89 1.39
N VAL A 65 3.49 -1.58 1.29
CA VAL A 65 4.76 -0.95 1.71
C VAL A 65 4.93 -1.03 3.23
N LYS A 66 3.93 -0.61 4.02
CA LYS A 66 3.96 -0.63 5.49
C LYS A 66 4.19 -2.03 6.05
N PHE A 67 3.64 -3.06 5.41
CA PHE A 67 3.80 -4.46 5.81
C PHE A 67 5.05 -5.14 5.24
N GLY A 68 5.81 -4.50 4.35
CA GLY A 68 7.03 -5.10 3.77
C GLY A 68 6.73 -6.21 2.75
N LEU A 69 5.72 -6.04 1.90
CA LEU A 69 5.19 -7.06 0.99
C LEU A 69 5.49 -6.75 -0.49
N PRO A 70 6.76 -6.87 -0.97
CA PRO A 70 7.14 -6.45 -2.31
C PRO A 70 6.42 -7.24 -3.42
N GLY A 71 6.16 -8.54 -3.21
CA GLY A 71 5.46 -9.38 -4.19
C GLY A 71 4.00 -8.96 -4.42
N ILE A 72 3.32 -8.52 -3.37
CA ILE A 72 1.93 -8.04 -3.47
C ILE A 72 1.89 -6.63 -4.02
N MET A 73 2.82 -5.77 -3.57
CA MET A 73 2.96 -4.44 -4.14
C MET A 73 3.14 -4.51 -5.65
N LYS A 74 4.07 -5.35 -6.13
CA LYS A 74 4.27 -5.57 -7.58
C LYS A 74 3.00 -6.05 -8.28
N PHE A 75 2.24 -6.94 -7.67
CA PHE A 75 0.99 -7.43 -8.23
C PHE A 75 -0.08 -6.32 -8.33
N LEU A 76 -0.24 -5.51 -7.27
CA LEU A 76 -1.18 -4.38 -7.26
C LEU A 76 -0.80 -3.32 -8.31
N LEU A 77 0.49 -2.99 -8.42
CA LEU A 77 0.99 -2.04 -9.42
C LEU A 77 0.75 -2.55 -10.85
N ASN A 78 1.03 -3.83 -11.11
CA ASN A 78 0.74 -4.46 -12.40
C ASN A 78 -0.76 -4.49 -12.73
N ALA A 79 -1.63 -4.51 -11.71
CA ALA A 79 -3.07 -4.47 -11.87
C ALA A 79 -3.62 -3.04 -12.03
N GLY A 80 -2.76 -2.01 -12.02
CA GLY A 80 -3.15 -0.62 -12.26
C GLY A 80 -3.45 0.18 -10.98
N ALA A 81 -3.03 -0.28 -9.81
CA ALA A 81 -3.15 0.49 -8.57
C ALA A 81 -2.30 1.77 -8.66
N ASN A 82 -2.82 2.90 -8.16
CA ASN A 82 -2.11 4.17 -8.15
C ASN A 82 -1.01 4.17 -7.06
N PRO A 83 0.29 4.28 -7.43
CA PRO A 83 1.40 4.29 -6.47
C PRO A 83 1.59 5.62 -5.75
N ASN A 84 0.80 6.64 -6.07
CA ASN A 84 1.00 8.01 -5.57
C ASN A 84 -0.03 8.41 -4.51
N ILE A 85 -0.91 7.50 -4.07
CA ILE A 85 -1.91 7.82 -3.03
C ILE A 85 -1.20 7.95 -1.67
N PRO A 86 -1.21 9.14 -1.04
CA PRO A 86 -0.57 9.36 0.24
C PRO A 86 -1.33 8.71 1.40
N ASP A 87 -0.64 8.46 2.52
CA ASP A 87 -1.27 8.09 3.79
C ASP A 87 -1.90 9.30 4.52
N GLU A 88 -2.53 9.06 5.68
CA GLU A 88 -3.09 10.11 6.55
C GLU A 88 -2.10 11.20 6.96
N CYS A 89 -0.81 10.87 6.98
CA CYS A 89 0.26 11.79 7.33
C CYS A 89 0.80 12.55 6.09
N GLY A 90 0.16 12.37 4.93
CA GLY A 90 0.52 13.01 3.66
C GLY A 90 1.74 12.39 2.96
N ARG A 91 2.23 11.23 3.42
CA ARG A 91 3.42 10.58 2.87
C ARG A 91 3.04 9.66 1.74
N THR A 92 3.79 9.73 0.65
CA THR A 92 3.63 8.82 -0.49
C THR A 92 4.20 7.43 -0.19
N PRO A 93 3.76 6.37 -0.91
CA PRO A 93 4.28 5.02 -0.72
C PRO A 93 5.81 4.92 -0.88
N ILE A 94 6.40 5.70 -1.79
CA ILE A 94 7.86 5.70 -2.01
C ILE A 94 8.63 6.32 -0.84
N GLU A 95 8.09 7.37 -0.22
CA GLU A 95 8.64 7.99 0.98
C GLU A 95 8.61 7.02 2.17
N VAL A 96 7.51 6.28 2.33
CA VAL A 96 7.41 5.25 3.38
C VAL A 96 8.39 4.09 3.09
N ALA A 97 8.49 3.62 1.85
CA ALA A 97 9.46 2.57 1.46
C ALA A 97 10.92 2.99 1.73
N ALA A 98 11.24 4.26 1.52
CA ALA A 98 12.53 4.83 1.84
C ALA A 98 12.79 4.88 3.35
N SER A 99 11.79 5.28 4.14
CA SER A 99 11.89 5.32 5.60
C SER A 99 12.06 3.94 6.24
N THR A 100 11.50 2.89 5.61
CA THR A 100 11.68 1.51 6.06
C THR A 100 13.01 0.91 5.57
N GLY A 101 13.76 1.62 4.72
CA GLY A 101 15.02 1.15 4.13
C GLY A 101 14.86 0.05 3.08
N SER A 102 13.66 -0.12 2.52
CA SER A 102 13.36 -1.18 1.56
C SER A 102 13.72 -0.76 0.13
N ARG A 103 14.99 -0.93 -0.26
CA ARG A 103 15.47 -0.57 -1.61
C ARG A 103 14.64 -1.21 -2.73
N ASP A 104 14.32 -2.50 -2.62
CA ASP A 104 13.52 -3.20 -3.63
C ASP A 104 12.17 -2.52 -3.90
N MET A 105 11.54 -1.97 -2.85
CA MET A 105 10.27 -1.26 -2.97
C MET A 105 10.43 0.11 -3.61
N VAL A 106 11.49 0.84 -3.24
CA VAL A 106 11.82 2.12 -3.86
C VAL A 106 12.10 1.93 -5.34
N GLU A 107 12.86 0.91 -5.73
CA GLU A 107 13.15 0.59 -7.14
C GLU A 107 11.89 0.23 -7.95
N MET A 108 10.92 -0.46 -7.34
CA MET A 108 9.64 -0.76 -8.00
C MET A 108 8.73 0.46 -8.14
N LEU A 109 8.76 1.38 -7.17
CA LEU A 109 7.90 2.57 -7.16
C LEU A 109 8.50 3.70 -8.00
N PHE A 110 9.82 3.87 -8.01
CA PHE A 110 10.55 4.94 -8.70
C PHE A 110 10.13 5.17 -10.16
N PRO A 111 9.98 4.14 -11.02
CA PRO A 111 9.55 4.36 -12.41
C PRO A 111 8.06 4.72 -12.55
N LEU A 112 7.25 4.51 -11.51
CA LEU A 112 5.81 4.74 -11.52
C LEU A 112 5.39 6.01 -10.75
N THR A 113 6.33 6.62 -10.04
CA THR A 113 6.11 7.85 -9.27
C THR A 113 6.76 9.05 -9.97
N SER A 114 6.23 10.23 -9.69
CA SER A 114 6.81 11.49 -10.17
C SER A 114 7.65 12.16 -9.08
N PRO A 115 8.63 13.00 -9.44
CA PRO A 115 9.45 13.72 -8.48
C PRO A 115 8.58 14.50 -7.50
N ILE A 116 8.73 14.20 -6.21
CA ILE A 116 8.04 14.94 -5.16
C ILE A 116 8.88 16.20 -4.90
N SER A 117 8.24 17.37 -4.96
CA SER A 117 8.93 18.67 -4.83
C SER A 117 9.62 18.88 -3.48
N THR A 118 9.32 18.04 -2.49
CA THR A 118 9.90 18.06 -1.15
C THR A 118 11.29 17.42 -1.11
N LEU A 119 11.68 16.64 -2.12
CA LEU A 119 12.95 15.91 -2.17
C LEU A 119 13.97 16.63 -3.07
N PRO A 120 15.14 17.03 -2.53
CA PRO A 120 16.16 17.74 -3.30
C PRO A 120 16.95 16.84 -4.26
N ASP A 121 17.00 15.53 -3.99
CA ASP A 121 17.70 14.53 -4.80
C ASP A 121 16.74 13.38 -5.14
N TRP A 122 16.16 13.44 -6.34
CA TRP A 122 15.28 12.41 -6.89
C TRP A 122 16.09 11.27 -7.51
N SER A 123 16.91 10.63 -6.69
CA SER A 123 17.62 9.39 -7.00
C SER A 123 17.24 8.31 -5.99
N ILE A 124 17.34 7.03 -6.33
CA ILE A 124 17.04 5.93 -5.41
C ILE A 124 17.85 6.08 -4.12
N ASP A 125 19.14 6.42 -4.24
CA ASP A 125 20.03 6.64 -3.10
C ASP A 125 19.69 7.92 -2.32
N GLY A 126 19.33 9.01 -3.02
CA GLY A 126 18.86 10.26 -2.42
C GLY A 126 17.58 10.08 -1.61
N ILE A 127 16.60 9.36 -2.17
CA ILE A 127 15.33 9.02 -1.53
C ILE A 127 15.57 8.16 -0.27
N ILE A 128 16.37 7.10 -0.38
CA ILE A 128 16.70 6.22 0.75
C ILE A 128 17.49 6.98 1.82
N SER A 129 18.45 7.81 1.43
CA SER A 129 19.26 8.62 2.35
C SER A 129 18.40 9.66 3.07
N HIS A 130 17.52 10.35 2.33
CA HIS A 130 16.58 11.32 2.89
C HIS A 130 15.60 10.67 3.87
N GLY A 131 15.06 9.50 3.52
CA GLY A 131 14.21 8.69 4.40
C GLY A 131 14.89 8.29 5.72
N LYS A 132 16.20 8.01 5.67
CA LYS A 132 17.02 7.70 6.86
C LYS A 132 17.39 8.93 7.70
N HIS A 133 17.70 10.06 7.08
CA HIS A 133 18.23 11.24 7.77
C HIS A 133 17.16 12.19 8.31
N TYR A 134 16.05 12.36 7.59
CA TYR A 134 14.99 13.29 7.97
C TYR A 134 13.83 12.61 8.67
N GLY A 135 13.90 11.29 8.84
CA GLY A 135 12.91 10.44 9.49
C GLY A 135 11.52 11.02 9.30
N LEU A 136 11.12 11.21 8.03
CA LEU A 136 9.96 12.01 7.57
C LEU A 136 9.08 12.34 8.76
N LYS A 137 9.40 13.45 9.47
CA LYS A 137 8.68 13.78 10.71
C LYS A 137 7.22 13.71 10.33
N PRO A 138 6.44 12.77 10.90
CA PRO A 138 5.04 12.73 10.57
C PRO A 138 4.53 14.14 10.87
N GLY A 139 4.10 14.87 9.83
CA GLY A 139 3.18 15.98 10.06
C GLY A 139 2.08 15.43 10.94
N PRO A 140 1.59 16.20 11.94
CA PRO A 140 0.76 15.66 13.02
C PRO A 140 -0.32 14.78 12.39
N CYS A 141 -0.12 13.46 12.47
CA CYS A 141 -1.10 12.53 11.95
C CYS A 141 -2.28 12.81 12.85
N ASN A 142 -3.35 13.39 12.29
CA ASN A 142 -4.57 13.61 13.04
C ASN A 142 -5.08 12.22 13.39
N THR A 143 -4.61 11.68 14.52
CA THR A 143 -5.32 10.69 15.31
C THR A 143 -6.54 11.43 15.85
N GLY A 144 -7.47 11.73 14.95
CA GLY A 144 -8.77 12.30 15.24
C GLY A 144 -9.50 11.31 16.13
N GLN A 145 -9.99 11.84 17.24
CA GLN A 145 -10.69 11.18 18.33
C GLN A 145 -11.95 10.45 17.89
#